data_AF-A0A536NE19-F1
#
_entry.id   AF-A0A536NE19-F1
#
_cell.length_a   1.000
_cell.length_b   1.000
_cell.length_c   1.000
_cell.angle_alpha   90.00
_cell.angle_beta   90.00
_cell.angle_gamma   90.00
#
_symmetry.space_group_name_H-M   'P 1'
#
loop_
_entity.id
_entity.type
_entity.pdbx_description
1 polymer ?
#
loop_
_entity_poly.entity_id
_entity_poly.type
_entity_poly.pdbx_seq_one_letter_code
_entity_poly.pdbx_strand_id
1 'polypeptide(L)'
;MAALPGARLWGINDPDRFSERTPTAALTLAGMSPRAAATALGRIGIATWDGDFYAQGLIERLGLSEEGGVLRLGIVHYNTESEIDRLLAALEDLARGGVARAAAG
;
A
#
# COMPACT_ATOMS: atom_id res chain seq x y z
N MET A 1 -8.62 -11.40 -8.03
CA MET A 1 -8.19 -10.44 -6.98
C MET A 1 -9.10 -9.22 -7.11
N ALA A 2 -9.90 -8.91 -6.09
CA ALA A 2 -10.78 -7.74 -6.16
C ALA A 2 -9.94 -6.46 -6.30
N ALA A 3 -10.30 -5.59 -7.24
CA ALA A 3 -9.63 -4.31 -7.40
C ALA A 3 -9.93 -3.44 -6.17
N LEU A 4 -8.90 -2.94 -5.49
CA LEU A 4 -9.02 -1.89 -4.48
C LEU A 4 -9.04 -0.54 -5.22
N PRO A 5 -10.19 0.13 -5.40
CA PRO A 5 -10.28 1.34 -6.21
C PRO A 5 -9.40 2.44 -5.60
N GLY A 6 -8.56 3.07 -6.43
CA GLY A 6 -7.64 4.11 -5.96
C GLY A 6 -6.34 3.58 -5.33
N ALA A 7 -6.17 2.25 -5.20
CA ALA A 7 -4.88 1.66 -4.83
C ALA A 7 -4.08 1.25 -6.06
N ARG A 8 -2.77 1.54 -6.05
CA ARG A 8 -1.84 1.06 -7.06
C ARG A 8 -0.78 0.18 -6.40
N LEU A 9 -0.64 -1.05 -6.89
CA LEU A 9 0.45 -1.97 -6.52
C LEU A 9 1.66 -1.73 -7.44
N TRP A 10 2.84 -1.61 -6.85
CA TRP A 10 4.12 -1.47 -7.55
C TRP A 10 4.87 -2.80 -7.58
N GLY A 11 5.45 -3.12 -8.74
CA GLY A 11 6.13 -4.40 -9.01
C GLY A 11 5.27 -5.37 -9.83
N ILE A 12 5.54 -6.67 -9.70
CA ILE A 12 4.85 -7.72 -10.45
C ILE A 12 3.43 -7.88 -9.89
N ASN A 13 2.43 -7.53 -10.69
CA ASN A 13 0.99 -7.69 -10.41
C ASN A 13 0.30 -8.69 -11.34
N ASP A 14 1.04 -9.26 -12.28
CA ASP A 14 0.60 -10.33 -13.17
C ASP A 14 0.47 -11.65 -12.37
N PRO A 15 -0.74 -12.23 -12.27
CA PRO A 15 -0.96 -13.50 -11.57
C PRO A 15 -0.11 -14.66 -12.10
N ASP A 16 0.18 -14.69 -13.41
CA ASP A 16 0.97 -15.77 -14.02
C ASP A 16 2.45 -15.71 -13.61
N ARG A 17 2.88 -14.56 -13.07
CA ARG A 17 4.24 -14.30 -12.60
C ARG A 17 4.34 -14.18 -11.09
N PHE A 18 3.33 -14.66 -10.36
CA PHE A 18 3.30 -14.54 -8.90
C PHE A 18 4.47 -15.23 -8.20
N SER A 19 5.03 -16.28 -8.80
CA SER A 19 6.23 -16.97 -8.29
C SER A 19 7.52 -16.14 -8.41
N GLU A 20 7.52 -15.04 -9.19
CA GLU A 20 8.69 -14.19 -9.41
C GLU A 20 8.79 -13.02 -8.42
N ARG A 21 7.89 -12.92 -7.44
CA ARG A 21 7.88 -11.85 -6.44
C ARG A 21 8.06 -12.37 -5.01
N THR A 22 8.52 -11.49 -4.15
CA THR A 22 8.57 -11.73 -2.70
C THR A 22 7.21 -11.45 -2.06
N PRO A 23 6.93 -11.93 -0.82
CA PRO A 23 5.71 -11.63 -0.09
C PRO A 23 5.72 -10.20 0.50
N THR A 24 6.24 -9.25 -0.26
CA THR A 24 6.27 -7.82 0.05
C THR A 24 5.48 -7.07 -1.01
N ALA A 25 4.61 -6.15 -0.59
CA ALA A 25 3.83 -5.31 -1.48
C ALA A 25 4.14 -3.84 -1.22
N ALA A 26 4.41 -3.07 -2.28
CA ALA A 26 4.56 -1.63 -2.24
C ALA A 26 3.35 -0.98 -2.91
N LEU A 27 2.68 -0.05 -2.22
CA LEU A 27 1.38 0.49 -2.61
C LEU A 27 1.35 2.00 -2.52
N THR A 28 0.58 2.64 -3.39
CA THR A 28 0.10 4.03 -3.22
C THR A 28 -1.43 4.06 -3.20
N LEU A 29 -1.99 5.03 -2.47
CA LEU A 29 -3.44 5.24 -2.35
C LEU A 29 -3.78 6.66 -2.84
N ALA A 30 -4.72 6.78 -3.77
CA ALA A 30 -5.15 8.06 -4.31
C ALA A 30 -5.66 9.00 -3.20
N GLY A 31 -5.15 10.23 -3.19
CA GLY A 31 -5.54 11.25 -2.20
C GLY A 31 -5.03 11.00 -0.78
N MET A 32 -4.09 10.06 -0.57
CA MET A 32 -3.55 9.76 0.74
C MET A 32 -2.05 9.44 0.68
N SER A 33 -1.25 10.18 1.46
CA SER A 33 0.18 9.88 1.56
C SER A 33 0.43 8.53 2.26
N PRO A 34 1.51 7.80 1.92
CA PRO A 34 1.90 6.57 2.59
C PRO A 34 1.99 6.70 4.11
N ARG A 35 2.54 7.81 4.61
CA ARG A 35 2.61 8.10 6.05
C ARG A 35 1.24 8.17 6.71
N ALA A 36 0.28 8.85 6.06
CA ALA A 36 -1.07 8.95 6.58
C ALA A 36 -1.77 7.58 6.61
N ALA A 37 -1.59 6.78 5.57
CA ALA A 37 -2.10 5.41 5.52
C ALA A 37 -1.48 4.52 6.60
N ALA A 38 -0.15 4.52 6.74
CA ALA A 38 0.56 3.75 7.76
C ALA A 38 0.13 4.14 9.18
N THR A 39 -0.04 5.45 9.43
CA THR A 39 -0.55 5.96 10.71
C THR A 39 -1.98 5.48 10.98
N ALA A 40 -2.86 5.51 9.99
CA ALA A 40 -4.25 5.08 10.15
C ALA A 40 -4.34 3.57 10.43
N LEU A 41 -3.56 2.75 9.72
CA LEU A 41 -3.45 1.31 9.95
C LEU A 41 -2.86 1.01 11.33
N GLY A 42 -1.83 1.74 11.75
CA GLY A 42 -1.21 1.58 13.07
C GLY A 42 -2.20 1.82 14.23
N ARG A 43 -3.12 2.79 14.09
CA ARG A 43 -4.16 3.08 15.09
C ARG A 43 -5.12 1.93 15.32
N ILE A 44 -5.30 1.06 14.33
CA ILE A 44 -6.13 -0.15 14.44
C ILE A 44 -5.28 -1.42 14.65
N GLY A 45 -4.01 -1.27 15.00
CA GLY A 45 -3.13 -2.39 15.33
C GLY A 45 -2.55 -3.13 14.11
N ILE A 46 -2.52 -2.50 12.94
CA ILE A 46 -1.92 -3.06 11.72
C ILE A 46 -0.59 -2.35 11.45
N ALA A 47 0.52 -3.06 11.68
CA ALA A 47 1.85 -2.53 11.48
C ALA A 47 2.25 -2.56 10.00
N THR A 48 2.62 -1.39 9.47
CA THR A 48 3.11 -1.19 8.10
C THR A 48 4.22 -0.14 8.11
N TRP A 49 4.88 0.07 6.97
CA TRP A 49 5.94 1.07 6.85
C TRP A 49 5.67 2.04 5.70
N ASP A 50 6.06 3.30 5.84
CA ASP A 50 6.09 4.31 4.79
C ASP A 50 7.52 4.74 4.43
N GLY A 51 7.74 5.19 3.20
CA GLY A 51 8.98 5.82 2.76
C GLY A 51 9.59 5.20 1.50
N ASP A 52 10.91 5.31 1.38
CA ASP A 52 11.68 4.92 0.20
C ASP A 52 12.44 3.60 0.33
N PHE A 53 12.57 3.06 1.54
CA PHE A 53 13.25 1.80 1.84
C PHE A 53 14.67 1.71 1.30
N TYR A 54 15.45 2.80 1.40
CA TYR A 54 16.80 2.93 0.84
C TYR A 54 16.85 2.85 -0.70
N ALA A 55 15.70 2.97 -1.37
CA ALA A 55 15.57 2.95 -2.83
C ALA A 55 15.23 4.35 -3.38
N GLN A 56 15.84 5.40 -2.84
CA GLN A 56 15.56 6.80 -3.19
C GLN A 56 15.55 7.05 -4.71
N GLY A 57 16.60 6.63 -5.43
CA GLY A 57 16.70 6.86 -6.88
C GLY A 57 15.67 6.09 -7.72
N LEU A 58 15.05 5.04 -7.18
CA LEU A 58 13.91 4.36 -7.79
C LEU A 58 12.63 5.16 -7.53
N ILE A 59 12.38 5.54 -6.28
CA ILE A 59 11.23 6.35 -5.87
C ILE A 59 11.15 7.66 -6.67
N GLU A 60 12.29 8.33 -6.87
CA GLU A 60 12.41 9.52 -7.72
C GLU A 60 12.01 9.23 -9.17
N ARG A 61 12.54 8.14 -9.76
CA ARG A 61 12.21 7.75 -11.15
C ARG A 61 10.76 7.34 -11.34
N LEU A 62 10.11 6.84 -10.30
CA LEU A 62 8.68 6.53 -10.30
C LEU A 62 7.81 7.76 -10.03
N GLY A 63 8.41 8.92 -9.73
CA GLY A 63 7.70 10.17 -9.47
C GLY A 63 7.05 10.24 -8.09
N LEU A 64 7.51 9.43 -7.13
CA LEU A 64 6.85 9.23 -5.83
C LEU A 64 7.49 10.01 -4.68
N SER A 65 8.58 10.74 -4.92
CA SER A 65 9.32 11.46 -3.88
C SER A 65 8.46 12.49 -3.15
N GLU A 66 7.71 13.31 -3.89
CA GLU A 66 6.83 14.35 -3.34
C GLU A 66 5.64 13.76 -2.58
N GLU A 67 5.25 12.52 -2.89
CA GLU A 67 4.17 11.81 -2.18
C GLU A 67 4.68 11.14 -0.88
N GLY A 68 6.00 11.12 -0.64
CA GLY A 68 6.62 10.47 0.51
C GLY A 68 6.94 8.99 0.29
N GLY A 69 6.99 8.53 -0.97
CA GLY A 69 7.36 7.16 -1.34
C GLY A 69 6.17 6.21 -1.46
N VAL A 70 6.25 5.05 -0.81
CA VAL A 70 5.20 4.01 -0.86
C VAL A 70 4.85 3.47 0.52
N LEU A 71 3.64 2.93 0.65
CA LEU A 71 3.24 2.10 1.77
C LEU A 71 3.74 0.68 1.51
N ARG A 72 4.51 0.10 2.43
CA ARG A 72 5.04 -1.26 2.34
C ARG A 72 4.34 -2.19 3.31
N LEU A 73 3.80 -3.28 2.76
CA LEU A 73 3.24 -4.41 3.49
C LEU A 73 4.23 -5.57 3.41
N GLY A 74 4.61 -6.11 4.56
CA GLY A 74 5.39 -7.34 4.65
C GLY A 74 4.50 -8.47 5.15
N ILE A 75 4.34 -9.51 4.34
CA ILE A 75 3.61 -10.72 4.71
C ILE A 75 4.63 -11.82 4.92
N VAL A 76 4.53 -12.53 6.03
CA VAL A 76 5.49 -13.55 6.44
C VAL A 76 4.77 -14.82 6.88
N HIS A 77 5.53 -15.91 7.06
CA HIS A 77 5.00 -17.27 7.24
C HIS A 77 4.09 -17.47 8.46
N TYR A 78 4.07 -16.53 9.41
CA TYR A 78 3.21 -16.56 10.58
C TYR A 78 1.95 -15.69 10.44
N ASN A 79 1.76 -15.00 9.31
CA ASN A 79 0.50 -14.31 9.05
C ASN A 79 -0.61 -15.28 8.69
N THR A 80 -1.84 -14.94 9.09
CA THR A 80 -3.03 -15.74 8.78
C THR A 80 -3.88 -15.07 7.70
N GLU A 81 -4.71 -15.86 7.01
CA GLU A 81 -5.69 -15.33 6.04
C GLU A 81 -6.60 -14.27 6.69
N SER A 82 -7.03 -14.48 7.94
CA SER A 82 -7.87 -13.52 8.67
C SER A 82 -7.18 -12.16 8.92
N GLU A 83 -5.86 -12.15 9.10
CA GLU A 83 -5.09 -10.90 9.20
C GLU A 83 -4.99 -10.19 7.85
N ILE A 84 -4.85 -10.96 6.76
CA ILE A 84 -4.84 -10.43 5.40
C ILE A 84 -6.20 -9.82 5.05
N ASP A 85 -7.30 -10.51 5.37
CA ASP A 85 -8.66 -10.00 5.14
C ASP A 85 -8.90 -8.70 5.91
N ARG A 86 -8.48 -8.65 7.17
CA ARG A 86 -8.57 -7.43 8.00
C ARG A 86 -7.77 -6.28 7.40
N LEU A 87 -6.58 -6.55 6.88
CA LEU A 87 -5.74 -5.57 6.21
C LEU A 87 -6.39 -5.05 4.92
N LEU A 88 -6.92 -5.95 4.08
CA LEU A 88 -7.58 -5.59 2.83
C LEU A 88 -8.82 -4.72 3.06
N ALA A 89 -9.65 -5.07 4.06
CA ALA A 89 -10.81 -4.27 4.43
C ALA A 89 -10.42 -2.85 4.87
N ALA A 90 -9.39 -2.73 5.72
CA ALA A 90 -8.89 -1.43 6.17
C ALA A 90 -8.32 -0.59 5.01
N LEU A 91 -7.60 -1.21 4.07
CA LEU A 91 -7.09 -0.53 2.88
C LEU A 91 -8.21 -0.04 1.97
N GLU A 92 -9.28 -0.82 1.83
CA GLU A 92 -10.45 -0.44 1.03
C GLU A 92 -11.15 0.80 1.60
N ASP A 93 -11.33 0.86 2.93
CA ASP A 93 -11.89 2.02 3.62
C ASP A 93 -11.03 3.27 3.44
N LEU A 94 -9.70 3.13 3.57
CA LEU A 94 -8.78 4.23 3.36
C LEU A 94 -8.80 4.72 1.91
N ALA A 95 -8.86 3.81 0.94
CA ALA A 95 -8.88 4.15 -0.47
C ALA A 95 -10.18 4.89 -0.85
N ARG A 96 -11.34 4.45 -0.35
CA ARG A 96 -12.61 5.17 -0.51
C ARG A 96 -12.56 6.58 0.11
N GLY A 97 -12.04 6.71 1.32
CA GLY A 97 -11.91 8.00 2.00
C GLY A 97 -10.92 8.95 1.32
N GLY A 98 -9.84 8.40 0.76
CA GLY A 98 -8.84 9.15 -0.02
C GLY A 98 -9.41 9.69 -1.32
N VAL A 99 -10.12 8.85 -2.08
CA VAL A 99 -10.81 9.27 -3.33
C VAL A 99 -11.83 10.37 -3.05
N ALA A 100 -12.63 10.25 -1.98
CA ALA A 100 -13.59 11.28 -1.60
C ALA A 100 -12.91 12.62 -1.23
N ARG A 101 -11.74 12.59 -0.58
CA ARG A 101 -10.95 13.81 -0.29
C ARG A 101 -10.36 14.42 -1.54
N ALA A 102 -9.82 13.62 -2.46
CA ALA A 102 -9.25 14.10 -3.71
C ALA A 102 -10.30 14.77 -4.61
N ALA A 103 -11.55 14.31 -4.58
CA ALA A 103 -12.65 14.91 -5.35
C ALA A 103 -13.20 16.21 -4.74
N ALA A 104 -12.82 16.57 -3.51
CA ALA A 104 -13.34 17.72 -2.78
C ALA A 104 -12.38 18.93 -2.72
N GLY A 105 -11.19 18.83 -3.33
CA GLY A 105 -10.20 19.90 -3.45
C GLY A 105 -9.97 20.28 -4.92
#